data_AF-A0A9X3EVL4-F1
#
_entry.id   AF-A0A9X3EVL4-F1
#
_cell.length_a   1.000
_cell.length_b   1.000
_cell.length_c   1.000
_cell.angle_alpha   90.00
_cell.angle_beta   90.00
_cell.angle_gamma   90.00
#
_symmetry.space_group_name_H-M   'P 1'
#
loop_
_entity.id
_entity.type
_entity.pdbx_description
1 polymer ?
#
loop_
_entity_poly.entity_id
_entity_poly.type
_entity_poly.pdbx_seq_one_letter_code
_entity_poly.pdbx_strand_id
1 'polypeptide(L)'
;MLRAPLNCFGTVVLAGLVVACTTPHHAGKVPKESPPAPAPAAARPLPAGTAEGAPESLLHEYESREVASAAEIATWQLPFQAKRIAVALLTLAAKDDLAGLPAVFTRHARWGIPDRREFDARPIFADGGREFFDVFRDAASRFARKEAFFCPPVVPPAAQIYVRNGAEPMWCAYLSRDGLDVLAFKFVYENGSAKIDYIGLLPTRAPGLLSVHRVPEPPTPPPMTPQVKRGTGPVGPFMSSGGETVPLQIERRPPPGTVNPPNPAGSLATPPAGTPAPAGGATSGPSGAPSPAGTAPAPTTPAPAKAPAPAPTTAPAPAPAH
;
A
#
# COMPACT_ATOMS: atom_id res chain seq x y z
N MET A 1 -52.87 -0.16 -31.30
CA MET A 1 -52.86 -0.45 -32.75
C MET A 1 -52.95 0.91 -33.45
N LEU A 2 -52.05 1.47 -34.26
CA LEU A 2 -50.83 1.10 -34.99
C LEU A 2 -49.90 2.35 -34.92
N ARG A 3 -48.63 2.20 -34.53
CA ARG A 3 -47.40 2.34 -35.36
C ARG A 3 -47.18 3.68 -36.09
N ALA A 4 -46.25 4.48 -35.54
CA ALA A 4 -45.27 5.27 -36.30
C ALA A 4 -43.87 4.73 -35.93
N PRO A 5 -42.92 4.58 -36.88
CA PRO A 5 -41.95 5.66 -37.09
C PRO A 5 -41.40 5.78 -38.54
N LEU A 6 -41.15 7.01 -38.99
CA LEU A 6 -40.27 7.33 -40.12
C LEU A 6 -39.48 8.59 -39.77
N ASN A 7 -38.16 8.49 -39.73
CA ASN A 7 -37.17 9.51 -40.10
C ASN A 7 -35.79 8.94 -39.74
N CYS A 8 -35.06 8.41 -40.72
CA CYS A 8 -34.28 9.10 -41.76
C CYS A 8 -32.79 9.00 -41.38
N PHE A 9 -32.15 8.05 -42.05
CA PHE A 9 -30.72 7.83 -42.09
C PHE A 9 -29.98 9.10 -42.54
N GLY A 10 -29.03 9.54 -41.73
CA GLY A 10 -28.05 10.58 -42.09
C GLY A 10 -26.64 9.99 -42.04
N THR A 11 -26.27 9.23 -43.08
CA THR A 11 -24.89 8.76 -43.30
C THR A 11 -24.18 9.85 -44.10
N VAL A 12 -23.32 10.66 -43.45
CA VAL A 12 -22.45 11.59 -44.17
C VAL A 12 -21.14 10.88 -44.46
N VAL A 13 -21.00 10.43 -45.71
CA VAL A 13 -19.72 10.03 -46.32
C VAL A 13 -19.11 11.31 -46.90
N LEU A 14 -18.03 11.81 -46.30
CA LEU A 14 -17.24 12.89 -46.88
C LEU A 14 -16.00 12.29 -47.56
N ALA A 15 -16.12 12.08 -48.87
CA ALA A 15 -14.99 11.83 -49.75
C ALA A 15 -14.52 13.17 -50.34
N GLY A 16 -13.27 13.54 -50.10
CA GLY A 16 -12.65 14.75 -50.63
C GLY A 16 -11.22 14.47 -51.11
N LEU A 17 -11.02 14.63 -52.42
CA LEU A 17 -9.81 14.38 -53.20
C LEU A 17 -8.71 15.45 -52.99
N VAL A 18 -7.47 14.96 -52.84
CA VAL A 18 -6.19 15.39 -53.44
C VAL A 18 -5.72 16.85 -53.34
N VAL A 19 -4.60 17.05 -52.63
CA VAL A 19 -3.44 17.81 -53.14
C VAL A 19 -2.17 17.06 -52.74
N ALA A 20 -1.56 16.38 -53.72
CA ALA A 20 -0.24 15.78 -53.60
C ALA A 20 0.82 16.88 -53.75
N CYS A 21 1.30 17.42 -52.63
CA CYS A 21 2.54 18.19 -52.61
C CYS A 21 3.71 17.20 -52.63
N THR A 22 4.30 17.01 -53.80
CA THR A 22 5.61 16.35 -53.99
C THR A 22 6.71 17.25 -53.41
N THR A 23 6.92 17.16 -52.10
CA THR A 23 8.11 17.73 -51.46
C THR A 23 9.36 16.92 -51.84
N PRO A 24 10.44 17.57 -52.28
CA PRO A 24 11.70 16.90 -52.61
C PRO A 24 12.26 16.20 -51.37
N HIS A 25 12.52 14.89 -51.49
CA HIS A 25 13.24 14.11 -50.50
C HIS A 25 14.68 14.62 -50.39
N HIS A 26 14.98 15.40 -49.35
CA HIS A 26 16.36 15.60 -48.93
C HIS A 26 16.89 14.29 -48.33
N ALA A 27 17.57 13.52 -49.18
CA ALA A 27 18.54 12.53 -48.78
C ALA A 27 19.67 13.22 -47.99
N GLY A 28 20.05 12.62 -46.85
CA GLY A 28 21.27 12.99 -46.12
C GLY A 28 21.05 13.78 -44.82
N LYS A 29 20.22 13.28 -43.90
CA LYS A 29 20.48 13.54 -42.48
C LYS A 29 21.37 12.41 -41.97
N VAL A 30 22.67 12.69 -41.90
CA VAL A 30 23.60 11.93 -41.06
C VAL A 30 22.92 11.75 -39.70
N PRO A 31 22.77 10.52 -39.16
CA PRO A 31 22.28 10.33 -37.81
C PRO A 31 23.10 11.23 -36.92
N LYS A 32 22.49 12.29 -36.38
CA LYS A 32 23.13 13.12 -35.38
C LYS A 32 23.27 12.18 -34.19
N GLU A 33 24.47 11.62 -34.05
CA GLU A 33 24.86 10.75 -32.97
C GLU A 33 24.50 11.49 -31.69
N SER A 34 23.38 11.07 -31.08
CA SER A 34 22.95 11.63 -29.81
C SER A 34 24.14 11.46 -28.88
N PRO A 35 24.61 12.55 -28.23
CA PRO A 35 25.69 12.44 -27.27
C PRO A 35 25.39 11.28 -26.32
N PRO A 36 26.38 10.42 -26.02
CA PRO A 36 26.17 9.32 -25.09
C PRO A 36 25.49 9.87 -23.84
N ALA A 37 24.39 9.23 -23.44
CA ALA A 37 23.65 9.64 -22.27
C ALA A 37 24.64 9.78 -21.10
N PRO A 38 24.59 10.90 -20.35
CA PRO A 38 25.52 11.11 -19.25
C PRO A 38 25.48 9.90 -18.32
N ALA A 39 26.66 9.45 -17.90
CA ALA A 39 26.76 8.35 -16.96
C ALA A 39 25.92 8.66 -15.71
N PRO A 40 25.18 7.68 -15.17
CA PRO A 40 24.37 7.89 -13.99
C PRO A 40 25.25 8.43 -12.86
N ALA A 41 24.82 9.53 -12.25
CA ALA A 41 25.52 10.13 -11.13
C ALA A 41 25.66 9.09 -10.00
N ALA A 42 26.81 9.07 -9.33
CA ALA A 42 27.02 8.21 -8.18
C ALA A 42 25.97 8.51 -7.10
N ALA A 43 25.43 7.46 -6.48
CA ALA A 43 24.46 7.59 -5.39
C ALA A 43 25.06 8.41 -4.24
N ARG A 44 24.29 9.36 -3.69
CA ARG A 44 24.74 10.16 -2.56
C ARG A 44 24.82 9.30 -1.30
N PRO A 45 25.80 9.56 -0.40
CA PRO A 45 25.90 8.85 0.87
C PRO A 45 24.66 9.07 1.72
N LEU A 46 24.37 8.14 2.63
CA LEU A 46 23.28 8.29 3.60
C LEU A 46 23.48 9.55 4.46
N PRO A 47 22.40 10.28 4.79
CA PRO A 47 22.50 11.40 5.70
C PRO A 47 22.84 10.87 7.11
N ALA A 48 23.80 11.54 7.76
CA ALA A 48 24.08 11.29 9.16
C ALA A 48 22.80 11.51 9.98
N GLY A 49 22.62 10.69 11.01
CA GLY A 49 21.51 10.86 11.92
C GLY A 49 21.57 12.16 12.68
N THR A 50 20.44 12.85 12.80
CA THR A 50 20.28 14.08 13.56
C THR A 50 19.21 13.88 14.63
N ALA A 51 19.24 14.68 15.71
CA ALA A 51 18.31 14.53 16.83
C ALA A 51 18.22 13.09 17.37
N GLU A 52 17.03 12.46 17.33
CA GLU A 52 16.86 11.06 17.78
C GLU A 52 17.54 10.06 16.85
N GLY A 53 17.75 10.44 15.60
CA GLY A 53 18.52 9.67 14.64
C GLY A 53 20.01 9.66 14.91
N ALA A 54 20.57 10.48 15.81
CA ALA A 54 22.02 10.49 16.01
C ALA A 54 22.51 9.22 16.76
N PRO A 55 23.55 8.50 16.28
CA PRO A 55 24.31 8.74 15.04
C PRO A 55 23.70 8.10 13.78
N GLU A 56 22.88 7.06 13.92
CA GLU A 56 22.25 6.31 12.82
C GLU A 56 20.77 6.65 12.64
N SER A 57 20.45 7.28 11.50
CA SER A 57 19.07 7.61 11.13
C SER A 57 18.22 6.40 10.78
N LEU A 58 16.90 6.62 10.67
CA LEU A 58 15.93 5.66 10.14
C LEU A 58 16.37 5.03 8.80
N LEU A 59 17.05 5.79 7.92
CA LEU A 59 17.47 5.27 6.61
C LEU A 59 18.55 4.18 6.69
N HIS A 60 19.37 4.17 7.74
CA HIS A 60 20.41 3.14 7.94
C HIS A 60 19.79 1.75 8.13
N GLU A 61 18.56 1.66 8.63
CA GLU A 61 17.84 0.38 8.76
C GLU A 61 17.44 -0.23 7.40
N TYR A 62 17.42 0.58 6.34
CA TYR A 62 16.92 0.19 5.02
C TYR A 62 18.02 0.10 3.95
N GLU A 63 19.26 0.49 4.27
CA GLU A 63 20.39 0.48 3.34
C GLU A 63 20.63 -0.89 2.68
N SER A 64 20.62 -1.95 3.50
CA SER A 64 20.88 -3.32 3.06
C SER A 64 19.68 -4.01 2.41
N ARG A 65 18.52 -3.37 2.38
CA ARG A 65 17.30 -3.98 1.82
C ARG A 65 17.29 -3.88 0.31
N GLU A 66 16.76 -4.89 -0.36
CA GLU A 66 16.54 -4.85 -1.79
C GLU A 66 15.35 -3.95 -2.15
N VAL A 67 15.45 -3.25 -3.29
CA VAL A 67 14.32 -2.46 -3.81
C VAL A 67 13.29 -3.45 -4.33
N ALA A 68 12.04 -3.31 -3.87
CA ALA A 68 10.96 -4.14 -4.35
C ALA A 68 10.77 -3.96 -5.87
N SER A 69 10.57 -5.05 -6.58
CA SER A 69 10.33 -4.99 -8.03
C SER A 69 8.97 -4.37 -8.34
N ALA A 70 8.81 -3.76 -9.52
CA ALA A 70 7.52 -3.22 -9.96
C ALA A 70 6.40 -4.29 -9.97
N ALA A 71 6.74 -5.53 -10.31
CA ALA A 71 5.81 -6.66 -10.28
C ALA A 71 5.34 -6.98 -8.85
N GLU A 72 6.26 -6.95 -7.88
CA GLU A 72 5.93 -7.13 -6.47
C GLU A 72 5.03 -5.98 -5.96
N ILE A 73 5.40 -4.73 -6.26
CA ILE A 73 4.65 -3.54 -5.86
C ILE A 73 3.20 -3.60 -6.37
N ALA A 74 2.99 -4.05 -7.60
CA ALA A 74 1.65 -4.17 -8.19
C ALA A 74 0.74 -5.17 -7.45
N THR A 75 1.30 -6.11 -6.69
CA THR A 75 0.51 -7.06 -5.88
C THR A 75 0.06 -6.49 -4.54
N TRP A 76 0.53 -5.28 -4.18
CA TRP A 76 0.34 -4.78 -2.83
C TRP A 76 -1.09 -4.35 -2.53
N GLN A 77 -1.56 -4.72 -1.34
CA GLN A 77 -2.93 -4.49 -0.90
C GLN A 77 -3.01 -3.79 0.48
N LEU A 78 -3.89 -2.81 0.57
CA LEU A 78 -4.30 -2.21 1.84
C LEU A 78 -5.40 -3.04 2.52
N PRO A 79 -5.45 -3.05 3.86
CA PRO A 79 -4.54 -2.37 4.79
C PRO A 79 -3.25 -3.15 5.11
N PHE A 80 -3.19 -4.44 4.74
CA PHE A 80 -2.21 -5.39 5.27
C PHE A 80 -0.75 -5.09 4.90
N GLN A 81 -0.51 -4.45 3.77
CA GLN A 81 0.84 -4.19 3.26
C GLN A 81 1.24 -2.72 3.30
N ALA A 82 0.49 -1.86 4.01
CA ALA A 82 0.82 -0.43 4.16
C ALA A 82 2.27 -0.20 4.61
N LYS A 83 2.76 -1.00 5.57
CA LYS A 83 4.15 -0.95 6.04
C LYS A 83 5.15 -1.29 4.91
N ARG A 84 4.86 -2.27 4.05
CA ARG A 84 5.76 -2.63 2.93
C ARG A 84 5.89 -1.47 1.95
N ILE A 85 4.80 -0.75 1.68
CA ILE A 85 4.80 0.42 0.80
C ILE A 85 5.67 1.54 1.38
N ALA A 86 5.52 1.86 2.67
CA ALA A 86 6.38 2.86 3.34
C ALA A 86 7.86 2.44 3.33
N VAL A 87 8.14 1.17 3.61
CA VAL A 87 9.50 0.60 3.58
C VAL A 87 10.11 0.69 2.18
N ALA A 88 9.32 0.51 1.12
CA ALA A 88 9.80 0.66 -0.24
C ALA A 88 10.29 2.08 -0.52
N LEU A 89 9.53 3.10 -0.12
CA LEU A 89 9.97 4.50 -0.22
C LEU A 89 11.24 4.76 0.62
N LEU A 90 11.31 4.25 1.85
CA LEU A 90 12.50 4.40 2.70
C LEU A 90 13.73 3.69 2.10
N THR A 91 13.54 2.56 1.41
CA THR A 91 14.61 1.83 0.73
C THR A 91 15.10 2.59 -0.50
N LEU A 92 14.19 3.16 -1.30
CA LEU A 92 14.55 4.06 -2.41
C LEU A 92 15.33 5.26 -1.87
N ALA A 93 14.82 5.89 -0.81
CA ALA A 93 15.49 7.00 -0.13
C ALA A 93 16.87 6.63 0.39
N ALA A 94 17.05 5.45 1.01
CA ALA A 94 18.35 5.00 1.50
C ALA A 94 19.37 4.81 0.36
N LYS A 95 18.92 4.31 -0.80
CA LYS A 95 19.76 4.05 -1.98
C LYS A 95 19.94 5.25 -2.92
N ASP A 96 19.34 6.38 -2.57
CA ASP A 96 19.29 7.57 -3.43
C ASP A 96 18.68 7.31 -4.82
N ASP A 97 17.73 6.36 -4.91
CA ASP A 97 17.09 5.95 -6.16
C ASP A 97 15.82 6.77 -6.45
N LEU A 98 16.01 7.88 -7.14
CA LEU A 98 14.92 8.73 -7.64
C LEU A 98 14.11 8.06 -8.76
N ALA A 99 14.73 7.20 -9.56
CA ALA A 99 14.09 6.59 -10.73
C ALA A 99 13.00 5.58 -10.32
N GLY A 100 13.12 4.99 -9.13
CA GLY A 100 12.12 4.09 -8.55
C GLY A 100 10.85 4.77 -8.00
N LEU A 101 10.84 6.10 -7.81
CA LEU A 101 9.70 6.82 -7.19
C LEU A 101 8.35 6.58 -7.89
N PRO A 102 8.23 6.57 -9.24
CA PRO A 102 6.94 6.36 -9.92
C PRO A 102 6.31 4.99 -9.65
N ALA A 103 7.08 4.00 -9.17
CA ALA A 103 6.54 2.69 -8.84
C ALA A 103 5.73 2.72 -7.52
N VAL A 104 6.13 3.55 -6.55
CA VAL A 104 5.52 3.61 -5.22
C VAL A 104 4.48 4.71 -5.06
N PHE A 105 4.54 5.76 -5.89
CA PHE A 105 3.64 6.91 -5.84
C PHE A 105 2.52 6.87 -6.88
N THR A 106 1.38 7.46 -6.54
CA THR A 106 0.34 7.80 -7.53
C THR A 106 0.85 8.84 -8.52
N ARG A 107 0.21 8.95 -9.68
CA ARG A 107 0.61 9.96 -10.69
C ARG A 107 0.50 11.39 -10.16
N HIS A 108 -0.44 11.63 -9.25
CA HIS A 108 -0.74 12.94 -8.70
C HIS A 108 -0.24 13.11 -7.27
N ALA A 109 0.74 12.29 -6.85
CA ALA A 109 1.20 12.31 -5.48
C ALA A 109 1.74 13.68 -5.07
N ARG A 110 1.43 14.07 -3.83
CA ARG A 110 1.79 15.37 -3.26
C ARG A 110 2.54 15.22 -1.94
N TRP A 111 3.15 16.30 -1.49
CA TRP A 111 3.80 16.35 -0.20
C TRP A 111 3.66 17.73 0.43
N GLY A 112 3.74 17.80 1.76
CA GLY A 112 3.57 19.05 2.49
C GLY A 112 3.58 18.84 3.99
N ILE A 113 2.98 19.79 4.72
CA ILE A 113 2.83 19.72 6.18
C ILE A 113 1.99 18.48 6.55
N PRO A 114 2.25 17.79 7.66
CA PRO A 114 1.49 16.61 8.11
C PRO A 114 0.04 16.95 8.52
N ASP A 115 -0.80 17.30 7.55
CA ASP A 115 -2.23 17.59 7.68
C ASP A 115 -3.03 16.70 6.72
N ARG A 116 -4.11 16.09 7.23
CA ARG A 116 -5.03 15.23 6.46
C ARG A 116 -5.77 15.98 5.35
N ARG A 117 -5.88 17.31 5.45
CA ARG A 117 -6.47 18.17 4.42
C ARG A 117 -5.50 18.50 3.30
N GLU A 118 -4.21 18.19 3.48
CA GLU A 118 -3.17 18.42 2.48
C GLU A 118 -3.08 19.91 2.10
N PHE A 119 -3.18 20.80 3.10
CA PHE A 119 -3.01 22.24 2.90
C PHE A 119 -1.60 22.56 2.39
N ASP A 120 -1.53 23.44 1.40
CA ASP A 120 -0.30 23.86 0.73
C ASP A 120 0.55 22.68 0.19
N ALA A 121 -0.11 21.55 -0.09
CA ALA A 121 0.54 20.37 -0.64
C ALA A 121 1.06 20.63 -2.07
N ARG A 122 2.31 20.26 -2.31
CA ARG A 122 3.01 20.45 -3.57
C ARG A 122 3.13 19.13 -4.32
N PRO A 123 3.05 19.12 -5.66
CA PRO A 123 3.25 17.90 -6.43
C PRO A 123 4.67 17.34 -6.22
N ILE A 124 4.78 16.04 -5.98
CA ILE A 124 6.09 15.37 -5.82
C ILE A 124 6.88 15.43 -7.13
N PHE A 125 6.22 15.16 -8.26
CA PHE A 125 6.90 15.05 -9.55
C PHE A 125 7.08 16.39 -10.30
N ALA A 126 6.95 17.54 -9.63
CA ALA A 126 7.09 18.86 -10.26
C ALA A 126 8.47 19.06 -10.91
N ASP A 127 9.52 18.57 -10.24
CA ASP A 127 10.93 18.66 -10.61
C ASP A 127 11.55 17.27 -10.79
N GLY A 128 10.72 16.27 -11.11
CA GLY A 128 11.12 14.86 -11.14
C GLY A 128 11.26 14.22 -9.76
N GLY A 129 10.83 14.87 -8.69
CA GLY A 129 10.87 14.32 -7.32
C GLY A 129 12.07 14.74 -6.50
N ARG A 130 12.95 15.59 -7.03
CA ARG A 130 14.25 15.88 -6.39
C ARG A 130 14.10 16.67 -5.10
N GLU A 131 13.35 17.77 -5.12
CA GLU A 131 13.10 18.60 -3.93
C GLU A 131 12.44 17.77 -2.83
N PHE A 132 11.37 17.05 -3.18
CA PHE A 132 10.69 16.16 -2.24
C PHE A 132 11.66 15.16 -1.61
N PHE A 133 12.47 14.49 -2.42
CA PHE A 133 13.33 13.41 -1.97
C PHE A 133 14.48 13.89 -1.07
N ASP A 134 15.01 15.08 -1.35
CA ASP A 134 16.02 15.73 -0.52
C ASP A 134 15.43 16.07 0.86
N VAL A 135 14.25 16.69 0.89
CA VAL A 135 13.58 17.02 2.16
C VAL A 135 13.12 15.76 2.90
N PHE A 136 12.69 14.73 2.18
CA PHE A 136 12.32 13.45 2.79
C PHE A 136 13.52 12.77 3.44
N ARG A 137 14.69 12.77 2.78
CA ARG A 137 15.92 12.22 3.35
C ARG A 137 16.40 12.98 4.59
N ASP A 138 16.30 14.31 4.58
CA ASP A 138 16.59 15.15 5.75
C ASP A 138 15.61 14.89 6.89
N ALA A 139 14.30 14.87 6.62
CA ALA A 139 13.29 14.57 7.63
C ALA A 139 13.48 13.16 8.23
N ALA A 140 13.75 12.15 7.39
CA ALA A 140 14.04 10.79 7.84
C ALA A 140 15.34 10.69 8.66
N SER A 141 16.29 11.62 8.47
CA SER A 141 17.54 11.64 9.25
C SER A 141 17.30 11.94 10.73
N ARG A 142 16.16 12.55 11.06
CA ARG A 142 15.80 12.99 12.42
C ARG A 142 15.21 11.88 13.30
N PHE A 143 14.80 10.78 12.69
CA PHE A 143 14.20 9.63 13.38
C PHE A 143 15.25 8.59 13.75
N ALA A 144 15.05 7.93 14.89
CA ALA A 144 15.90 6.83 15.32
C ALA A 144 15.89 5.69 14.29
N ARG A 145 17.01 4.97 14.16
CA ARG A 145 17.15 3.80 13.27
C ARG A 145 15.96 2.82 13.31
N LYS A 146 15.45 2.53 14.51
CA LYS A 146 14.36 1.57 14.75
C LYS A 146 13.07 2.27 15.18
N GLU A 147 12.68 3.33 14.48
CA GLU A 147 11.45 4.04 14.79
C GLU A 147 10.20 3.20 14.53
N ALA A 148 9.19 3.35 15.38
CA ALA A 148 7.95 2.60 15.28
C ALA A 148 7.07 3.13 14.14
N PHE A 149 6.68 2.23 13.24
CA PHE A 149 5.67 2.53 12.22
C PHE A 149 4.27 2.26 12.79
N PHE A 150 3.42 3.28 12.79
CA PHE A 150 2.08 3.23 13.34
C PHE A 150 1.02 3.44 12.28
N CYS A 151 0.04 2.55 12.21
CA CYS A 151 -1.18 2.73 11.43
C CYS A 151 -2.37 2.74 12.39
N PRO A 152 -3.13 3.84 12.52
CA PRO A 152 -4.35 3.85 13.31
C PRO A 152 -5.29 2.72 12.88
N PRO A 153 -5.97 2.06 13.83
CA PRO A 153 -6.95 1.05 13.50
C PRO A 153 -8.09 1.68 12.68
N VAL A 154 -8.52 0.98 11.63
CA VAL A 154 -9.71 1.36 10.87
C VAL A 154 -10.94 1.03 11.70
N VAL A 155 -11.62 2.06 12.20
CA VAL A 155 -12.78 1.95 13.09
C VAL A 155 -14.02 2.53 12.41
N PRO A 156 -15.16 1.81 12.35
CA PRO A 156 -15.36 0.45 12.85
C PRO A 156 -14.61 -0.60 12.00
N PRO A 157 -14.34 -1.83 12.50
CA PRO A 157 -13.65 -2.88 11.72
C PRO A 157 -14.30 -3.18 10.37
N ALA A 158 -15.63 -3.06 10.28
CA ALA A 158 -16.37 -3.19 9.01
C ALA A 158 -15.92 -2.16 7.95
N ALA A 159 -15.37 -1.01 8.34
CA ALA A 159 -14.88 0.01 7.42
C ALA A 159 -13.57 -0.37 6.72
N GLN A 160 -12.90 -1.46 7.15
CA GLN A 160 -11.73 -2.00 6.44
C GLN A 160 -12.06 -2.39 5.00
N ILE A 161 -13.33 -2.73 4.71
CA ILE A 161 -13.78 -3.02 3.35
C ILE A 161 -13.60 -1.82 2.41
N TYR A 162 -13.81 -0.60 2.91
CA TYR A 162 -13.70 0.62 2.11
C TYR A 162 -12.25 0.93 1.79
N VAL A 163 -11.35 0.74 2.76
CA VAL A 163 -9.91 0.85 2.53
C VAL A 163 -9.44 -0.22 1.55
N ARG A 164 -9.87 -1.47 1.73
CA ARG A 164 -9.50 -2.60 0.85
C ARG A 164 -9.96 -2.42 -0.59
N ASN A 165 -11.14 -1.82 -0.79
CA ASN A 165 -11.69 -1.57 -2.12
C ASN A 165 -11.26 -0.21 -2.70
N GLY A 166 -10.41 0.55 -2.01
CA GLY A 166 -9.94 1.86 -2.46
C GLY A 166 -10.93 3.02 -2.35
N ALA A 167 -12.07 2.81 -1.68
CA ALA A 167 -13.05 3.85 -1.43
C ALA A 167 -12.61 4.86 -0.37
N GLU A 168 -11.73 4.46 0.56
CA GLU A 168 -11.16 5.31 1.60
C GLU A 168 -9.62 5.18 1.63
N PRO A 169 -8.87 6.26 1.85
CA PRO A 169 -7.43 6.19 2.04
C PRO A 169 -7.08 5.55 3.40
N MET A 170 -5.87 5.01 3.49
CA MET A 170 -5.28 4.58 4.76
C MET A 170 -4.16 5.55 5.15
N TRP A 171 -4.17 6.02 6.39
CA TRP A 171 -3.10 6.84 6.93
C TRP A 171 -2.22 6.00 7.85
N CYS A 172 -0.90 6.18 7.76
CA CYS A 172 0.07 5.68 8.74
C CYS A 172 1.14 6.73 8.99
N ALA A 173 1.95 6.57 10.03
CA ALA A 173 3.03 7.49 10.32
C ALA A 173 4.21 6.85 11.04
N TYR A 174 5.38 7.47 10.90
CA TYR A 174 6.43 7.45 11.92
C TYR A 174 6.28 8.70 12.78
N LEU A 175 6.42 8.53 14.09
CA LEU A 175 6.38 9.62 15.07
C LEU A 175 7.69 9.58 15.83
N SER A 176 8.36 10.72 16.00
CA SER A 176 9.54 10.77 16.87
C SER A 176 9.11 10.54 18.33
N ARG A 177 10.00 10.00 19.15
CA ARG A 177 9.70 9.69 20.55
C ARG A 177 9.40 10.93 21.38
N ASP A 178 10.03 12.05 21.04
CA ASP A 178 9.79 13.37 21.61
C ASP A 178 8.56 14.09 21.02
N GLY A 179 7.92 13.53 19.99
CA GLY A 179 6.73 14.09 19.36
C GLY A 179 6.97 15.42 18.61
N LEU A 180 8.22 15.71 18.23
CA LEU A 180 8.61 16.92 17.49
C LEU A 180 8.66 16.72 15.97
N ASP A 181 8.65 15.48 15.50
CA ASP A 181 8.67 15.12 14.09
C ASP A 181 7.65 14.02 13.75
N VAL A 182 7.16 14.09 12.51
CA VAL A 182 6.23 13.11 11.95
C VAL A 182 6.51 12.92 10.46
N LEU A 183 6.49 11.67 10.03
CA LEU A 183 6.38 11.29 8.61
C LEU A 183 5.03 10.60 8.44
N ALA A 184 4.06 11.30 7.88
CA ALA A 184 2.72 10.79 7.61
C ALA A 184 2.62 10.28 6.16
N PHE A 185 1.97 9.15 5.97
CA PHE A 185 1.77 8.49 4.69
C PHE A 185 0.27 8.32 4.45
N LYS A 186 -0.22 8.82 3.33
CA LYS A 186 -1.55 8.50 2.81
C LYS A 186 -1.41 7.47 1.71
N PHE A 187 -1.97 6.30 1.93
CA PHE A 187 -2.06 5.24 0.94
C PHE A 187 -3.45 5.21 0.29
N VAL A 188 -3.48 5.00 -1.02
CA VAL A 188 -4.70 4.85 -1.83
C VAL A 188 -4.54 3.69 -2.80
N TYR A 189 -5.63 3.27 -3.43
CA TYR A 189 -5.56 2.39 -4.59
C TYR A 189 -5.57 3.23 -5.87
N GLU A 190 -4.60 2.98 -6.75
CA GLU A 190 -4.54 3.53 -8.10
C GLU A 190 -4.25 2.38 -9.07
N ASN A 191 -5.08 2.23 -10.10
CA ASN A 191 -4.95 1.19 -11.13
C ASN A 191 -4.80 -0.24 -10.55
N GLY A 192 -5.54 -0.55 -9.49
CA GLY A 192 -5.54 -1.89 -8.86
C GLY A 192 -4.35 -2.17 -7.94
N SER A 193 -3.46 -1.20 -7.71
CA SER A 193 -2.30 -1.32 -6.82
C SER A 193 -2.36 -0.31 -5.68
N ALA A 194 -1.92 -0.70 -4.48
CA ALA A 194 -1.79 0.21 -3.36
C ALA A 194 -0.54 1.09 -3.50
N LYS A 195 -0.72 2.41 -3.44
CA LYS A 195 0.34 3.40 -3.65
C LYS A 195 0.26 4.54 -2.64
N ILE A 196 1.33 5.33 -2.56
CA ILE A 196 1.39 6.55 -1.76
C ILE A 196 0.82 7.71 -2.58
N ASP A 197 -0.14 8.44 -2.02
CA ASP A 197 -0.73 9.63 -2.65
C ASP A 197 -0.28 10.92 -1.97
N TYR A 198 0.03 10.86 -0.68
CA TYR A 198 0.50 12.01 0.07
C TYR A 198 1.56 11.64 1.10
N ILE A 199 2.59 12.48 1.20
CA ILE A 199 3.56 12.46 2.29
C ILE A 199 3.47 13.76 3.09
N GLY A 200 3.11 13.64 4.36
CA GLY A 200 3.18 14.72 5.33
C GLY A 200 4.52 14.69 6.07
N LEU A 201 5.29 15.77 6.02
CA LEU A 201 6.53 15.91 6.77
C LEU A 201 6.79 17.37 7.11
N LEU A 202 7.66 17.60 8.09
CA LEU A 202 8.11 18.95 8.42
C LEU A 202 9.46 19.19 7.73
N PRO A 203 9.64 20.22 6.90
CA PRO A 203 10.94 20.52 6.32
C PRO A 203 11.98 20.80 7.40
N THR A 204 11.59 21.49 8.47
CA THR A 204 12.42 21.75 9.65
C THR A 204 11.75 21.17 10.87
N ARG A 205 12.54 20.55 11.76
CA ARG A 205 12.07 20.03 13.03
C ARG A 205 11.32 21.09 13.84
N ALA A 206 10.20 20.72 14.45
CA ALA A 206 9.47 21.66 15.30
C ALA A 206 10.27 22.01 16.56
N PRO A 207 10.30 23.29 16.99
CA PRO A 207 11.03 23.72 18.18
C PRO A 207 10.33 23.33 19.50
N GLY A 208 9.10 22.82 19.43
CA GLY A 208 8.30 22.38 20.56
C GLY A 208 7.22 21.41 20.12
N LEU A 209 6.56 20.76 21.08
CA LEU A 209 5.53 19.74 20.85
C LEU A 209 4.60 20.15 19.70
N LEU A 210 4.36 19.22 18.77
CA LEU A 210 3.46 19.40 17.64
C LEU A 210 2.05 19.69 18.15
N SER A 211 1.79 20.97 18.40
CA SER A 211 0.47 21.46 18.74
C SER A 211 -0.30 21.55 17.45
N VAL A 212 -1.20 20.59 17.21
CA VAL A 212 -2.20 20.60 16.14
C VAL A 212 -3.21 21.77 16.30
N HIS A 213 -2.88 22.80 17.09
CA HIS A 213 -3.77 23.81 17.64
C HIS A 213 -3.25 25.26 17.57
N ARG A 214 -2.16 25.55 16.85
CA ARG A 214 -1.69 26.94 16.70
C ARG A 214 -1.90 27.53 15.31
N VAL A 215 -3.12 27.39 14.81
CA VAL A 215 -3.72 28.39 13.92
C VAL A 215 -4.83 29.08 14.74
N PRO A 216 -5.01 30.41 14.68
CA PRO A 216 -6.18 31.05 15.25
C PRO A 216 -7.40 30.57 14.44
N GLU A 217 -8.07 29.56 14.99
CA GLU A 217 -9.30 28.93 14.50
C GLU A 217 -9.22 28.15 13.15
N PRO A 218 -8.71 26.90 13.15
CA PRO A 218 -9.02 25.95 12.11
C PRO A 218 -10.19 25.04 12.56
N PRO A 219 -11.10 24.64 11.65
CA PRO A 219 -12.08 23.60 11.97
C PRO A 219 -11.33 22.36 12.44
N THR A 220 -11.86 21.68 13.45
CA THR A 220 -11.27 20.50 14.09
C THR A 220 -10.68 19.56 13.04
N PRO A 221 -9.40 19.14 13.15
CA PRO A 221 -8.80 18.24 12.17
C PRO A 221 -9.64 16.96 12.12
N PRO A 222 -10.05 16.49 10.93
CA PRO A 222 -10.85 15.27 10.84
C PRO A 222 -10.06 14.13 11.49
N PRO A 223 -10.70 13.31 12.34
CA PRO A 223 -10.02 12.22 13.04
C PRO A 223 -9.24 11.36 12.05
N MET A 224 -8.05 10.88 12.42
CA MET A 224 -7.19 10.09 11.52
C MET A 224 -7.79 8.75 11.09
N THR A 225 -8.89 8.33 11.73
CA THR A 225 -9.65 7.16 11.35
C THR A 225 -10.74 7.53 10.34
N PRO A 226 -11.05 6.67 9.35
CA PRO A 226 -12.22 6.86 8.51
C PRO A 226 -13.47 6.73 9.39
N GLN A 227 -14.04 7.85 9.81
CA GLN A 227 -15.34 7.87 10.46
C GLN A 227 -16.37 7.58 9.37
N VAL A 228 -16.82 6.34 9.27
CA VAL A 228 -18.07 6.06 8.57
C VAL A 228 -19.15 6.78 9.36
N LYS A 229 -19.56 7.97 8.90
CA LYS A 229 -20.81 8.58 9.35
C LYS A 229 -21.89 7.56 9.01
N ARG A 230 -22.27 6.72 9.97
CA ARG A 230 -23.58 6.07 9.91
C ARG A 230 -24.55 7.22 9.86
N GLY A 231 -25.20 7.40 8.71
CA GLY A 231 -26.34 8.30 8.65
C GLY A 231 -27.23 7.99 9.84
N THR A 232 -27.66 9.02 10.54
CA THR A 232 -28.69 8.96 11.59
C THR A 232 -30.06 8.66 10.95
N GLY A 233 -30.10 7.70 10.04
CA GLY A 233 -31.32 7.09 9.55
C GLY A 233 -31.61 5.89 10.46
N PRO A 234 -32.80 5.81 11.08
CA PRO A 234 -33.19 4.58 11.75
C PRO A 234 -33.17 3.45 10.72
N VAL A 235 -32.49 2.35 11.07
CA VAL A 235 -32.64 1.06 10.38
C VAL A 235 -34.03 0.55 10.74
N GLY A 236 -35.05 1.10 10.09
CA GLY A 236 -36.41 0.59 10.11
C GLY A 236 -36.61 -0.31 8.90
N PRO A 237 -37.01 -1.58 9.06
CA PRO A 237 -37.34 -2.43 7.93
C PRO A 237 -38.82 -2.21 7.58
N PHE A 238 -39.23 -1.01 7.16
CA PHE A 238 -40.61 -0.79 6.70
C PHE A 238 -40.66 0.26 5.60
N MET A 239 -40.71 -0.20 4.35
CA MET A 239 -41.39 0.55 3.31
C MET A 239 -42.90 0.30 3.49
N SER A 240 -43.60 1.26 4.10
CA SER A 240 -45.05 1.35 3.97
C SER A 240 -45.39 2.01 2.64
N SER A 241 -45.64 1.19 1.61
CA SER A 241 -46.59 1.55 0.57
C SER A 241 -47.37 0.30 0.15
N GLY A 242 -48.64 0.26 0.50
CA GLY A 242 -49.66 -0.55 -0.19
C GLY A 242 -49.48 -2.06 -0.18
N GLY A 243 -49.98 -2.69 0.89
CA GLY A 243 -50.46 -4.07 0.99
C GLY A 243 -50.15 -5.07 -0.12
N GLU A 244 -49.07 -5.81 0.03
CA GLU A 244 -49.00 -7.28 -0.09
C GLU A 244 -47.58 -7.73 0.27
N THR A 245 -47.42 -8.39 1.41
CA THR A 245 -46.15 -8.99 1.81
C THR A 245 -45.98 -10.32 1.08
N VAL A 246 -45.29 -10.30 -0.06
CA VAL A 246 -44.74 -11.52 -0.67
C VAL A 246 -43.38 -11.78 -0.03
N PRO A 247 -43.16 -12.89 0.70
CA PRO A 247 -41.83 -13.22 1.18
C PRO A 247 -40.92 -13.53 -0.01
N LEU A 248 -39.89 -12.71 -0.22
CA LEU A 248 -38.80 -13.01 -1.14
C LEU A 248 -38.05 -14.24 -0.60
N GLN A 249 -38.35 -15.42 -1.12
CA GLN A 249 -37.51 -16.59 -0.98
C GLN A 249 -36.19 -16.32 -1.73
N ILE A 250 -35.15 -15.97 -0.98
CA ILE A 250 -33.78 -15.93 -1.49
C ILE A 250 -33.36 -17.38 -1.69
N GLU A 251 -33.48 -17.87 -2.91
CA GLU A 251 -32.99 -19.18 -3.32
C GLU A 251 -31.47 -19.18 -3.20
N ARG A 252 -30.95 -19.90 -2.21
CA ARG A 252 -29.51 -20.08 -1.99
C ARG A 252 -28.94 -20.85 -3.17
N ARG A 253 -28.29 -20.16 -4.10
CA ARG A 253 -27.45 -20.80 -5.13
C ARG A 253 -26.29 -21.51 -4.43
N PRO A 254 -26.15 -22.84 -4.57
CA PRO A 254 -25.01 -23.55 -4.01
C PRO A 254 -23.72 -23.18 -4.75
N PRO A 255 -22.55 -23.22 -4.08
CA PRO A 255 -21.26 -22.87 -4.67
C PRO A 255 -20.89 -23.83 -5.82
N PRO A 256 -20.14 -23.37 -6.84
CA PRO A 256 -19.67 -24.24 -7.91
C PRO A 256 -18.67 -25.25 -7.35
N GLY A 257 -18.97 -26.55 -7.43
CA GLY A 257 -18.03 -27.63 -7.11
C GLY A 257 -18.53 -28.74 -6.17
N THR A 258 -19.75 -28.66 -5.62
CA THR A 258 -20.31 -29.79 -4.86
C THR A 258 -20.99 -30.80 -5.79
N VAL A 259 -20.25 -31.85 -6.14
CA VAL A 259 -20.79 -33.06 -6.75
C VAL A 259 -21.58 -33.81 -5.66
N ASN A 260 -22.90 -33.93 -5.83
CA ASN A 260 -23.71 -34.80 -4.97
C ASN A 260 -23.31 -36.27 -5.20
N PRO A 261 -23.14 -37.08 -4.15
CA PRO A 261 -23.00 -38.53 -4.30
C PRO A 261 -24.32 -39.13 -4.84
N PRO A 262 -24.26 -40.14 -5.71
CA PRO A 262 -25.45 -40.77 -6.28
C PRO A 262 -26.26 -41.51 -5.20
N ASN A 263 -27.57 -41.25 -5.23
CA ASN A 263 -28.60 -41.90 -4.43
C ASN A 263 -28.73 -43.40 -4.79
N PRO A 264 -28.63 -44.36 -3.85
CA PRO A 264 -28.78 -45.78 -4.12
C PRO A 264 -30.26 -46.18 -4.07
N ALA A 265 -31.04 -45.77 -5.08
CA ALA A 265 -32.40 -46.29 -5.29
C ALA A 265 -32.77 -46.16 -6.77
N GLY A 266 -32.39 -47.16 -7.56
CA GLY A 266 -32.68 -47.19 -9.00
C GLY A 266 -31.80 -48.19 -9.74
N SER A 267 -31.71 -49.43 -9.23
CA SER A 267 -31.07 -50.53 -9.95
C SER A 267 -32.15 -51.27 -10.75
N LEU A 268 -32.04 -51.26 -12.08
CA LEU A 268 -32.45 -52.31 -13.03
C LEU A 268 -32.38 -51.75 -14.46
N ALA A 269 -31.19 -51.79 -15.07
CA ALA A 269 -31.05 -51.85 -16.52
C ALA A 269 -29.66 -52.37 -16.90
N THR A 270 -29.66 -53.53 -17.54
CA THR A 270 -28.53 -54.32 -18.05
C THR A 270 -27.82 -53.62 -19.23
N PRO A 271 -26.47 -53.62 -19.31
CA PRO A 271 -25.76 -53.20 -20.51
C PRO A 271 -25.45 -54.39 -21.44
N PRO A 272 -25.49 -54.23 -22.78
CA PRO A 272 -24.91 -55.19 -23.71
C PRO A 272 -23.44 -54.88 -24.06
N ALA A 273 -22.80 -55.93 -24.56
CA ALA A 273 -21.38 -56.19 -24.71
C ALA A 273 -20.67 -55.59 -25.95
N GLY A 274 -19.33 -55.64 -25.90
CA GLY A 274 -18.40 -55.56 -27.04
C GLY A 274 -17.77 -54.18 -27.21
N THR A 275 -16.46 -53.97 -27.27
CA THR A 275 -15.38 -54.70 -27.99
C THR A 275 -13.99 -54.22 -27.44
N PRO A 276 -12.86 -54.91 -27.67
CA PRO A 276 -11.70 -54.93 -26.76
C PRO A 276 -10.37 -54.31 -27.26
N ALA A 277 -9.45 -54.14 -26.29
CA ALA A 277 -7.96 -54.29 -26.31
C ALA A 277 -7.08 -53.24 -27.05
N PRO A 278 -5.72 -53.18 -26.84
CA PRO A 278 -4.84 -53.97 -25.94
C PRO A 278 -3.78 -53.19 -25.10
N ALA A 279 -3.18 -53.95 -24.15
CA ALA A 279 -1.80 -54.01 -23.62
C ALA A 279 -0.83 -52.81 -23.73
N GLY A 280 0.05 -52.49 -22.78
CA GLY A 280 0.51 -53.20 -21.58
C GLY A 280 1.73 -52.45 -21.00
N GLY A 281 2.20 -52.88 -19.82
CA GLY A 281 3.44 -52.39 -19.21
C GLY A 281 3.40 -52.39 -17.68
N ALA A 282 3.76 -53.53 -17.09
CA ALA A 282 3.87 -53.75 -15.65
C ALA A 282 5.35 -53.85 -15.23
N THR A 283 5.70 -53.25 -14.09
CA THR A 283 6.77 -53.67 -13.15
C THR A 283 6.55 -52.92 -11.82
N SER A 284 5.98 -53.54 -10.77
CA SER A 284 6.67 -54.09 -9.57
C SER A 284 7.56 -53.06 -8.83
N GLY A 285 7.14 -52.38 -7.75
CA GLY A 285 6.94 -52.83 -6.35
C GLY A 285 8.17 -52.49 -5.47
N PRO A 286 8.17 -52.48 -4.12
CA PRO A 286 7.10 -52.37 -3.13
C PRO A 286 7.29 -51.19 -2.13
N SER A 287 6.22 -50.91 -1.36
CA SER A 287 6.19 -50.04 -0.19
C SER A 287 7.18 -50.44 0.92
N GLY A 288 7.94 -49.47 1.41
CA GLY A 288 8.62 -49.51 2.69
C GLY A 288 8.38 -48.19 3.41
N ALA A 289 7.55 -48.22 4.45
CA ALA A 289 7.41 -47.12 5.40
C ALA A 289 8.63 -47.07 6.31
N PRO A 290 9.08 -45.86 6.68
CA PRO A 290 9.55 -45.63 8.03
C PRO A 290 8.78 -44.49 8.71
N SER A 291 8.35 -44.75 9.94
CA SER A 291 8.01 -43.74 10.94
C SER A 291 9.11 -42.70 11.10
N PRO A 292 8.77 -41.46 11.50
CA PRO A 292 9.59 -40.70 12.40
C PRO A 292 8.92 -40.62 13.78
N ALA A 293 9.44 -41.43 14.70
CA ALA A 293 9.51 -41.03 16.10
C ALA A 293 10.59 -39.94 16.22
N GLY A 294 10.30 -38.85 16.93
CA GLY A 294 11.26 -37.77 17.10
C GLY A 294 10.64 -36.52 17.71
N THR A 295 10.15 -36.64 18.94
CA THR A 295 9.83 -35.50 19.80
C THR A 295 11.09 -34.65 19.99
N ALA A 296 11.16 -33.49 19.34
CA ALA A 296 12.20 -32.50 19.60
C ALA A 296 11.85 -31.75 20.92
N PRO A 297 12.81 -31.60 21.85
CA PRO A 297 12.57 -30.95 23.13
C PRO A 297 12.36 -29.44 22.98
N ALA A 298 11.46 -28.92 23.83
CA ALA A 298 11.19 -27.50 23.97
C ALA A 298 12.47 -26.71 24.32
N PRO A 299 12.66 -25.49 23.78
CA PRO A 299 13.74 -24.62 24.22
C PRO A 299 13.46 -24.17 25.66
N THR A 300 14.34 -24.55 26.57
CA THR A 300 14.41 -24.04 27.93
C THR A 300 14.87 -22.59 27.88
N THR A 301 13.96 -21.67 28.22
CA THR A 301 14.25 -20.27 28.49
C THR A 301 15.13 -20.18 29.76
N PRO A 302 16.34 -19.60 29.71
CA PRO A 302 17.09 -19.29 30.91
C PRO A 302 16.37 -18.17 31.67
N ALA A 303 16.18 -18.36 32.98
CA ALA A 303 15.67 -17.34 33.87
C ALA A 303 16.61 -16.10 33.88
N PRO A 304 16.07 -14.87 33.94
CA PRO A 304 16.89 -13.67 34.00
C PRO A 304 17.70 -13.62 35.30
N ALA A 305 19.02 -13.47 35.16
CA ALA A 305 19.91 -13.19 36.26
C ALA A 305 19.53 -11.87 36.94
N LYS A 306 19.41 -11.93 38.27
CA LYS A 306 19.11 -10.81 39.17
C LYS A 306 20.18 -9.73 39.00
N ALA A 307 19.79 -8.54 38.53
CA ALA A 307 20.68 -7.39 38.45
C ALA A 307 21.17 -6.99 39.86
N PRO A 308 22.48 -6.68 40.04
CA PRO A 308 22.98 -6.17 41.31
C PRO A 308 22.40 -4.78 41.62
N ALA A 309 22.14 -4.56 42.90
CA ALA A 309 21.57 -3.32 43.43
C ALA A 309 22.48 -2.10 43.13
N PRO A 310 21.90 -0.92 42.82
CA PRO A 310 22.67 0.30 42.65
C PRO A 310 23.33 0.72 43.96
N ALA A 311 24.59 1.14 43.88
CA ALA A 311 25.35 1.69 45.00
C ALA A 311 24.70 2.99 45.54
N PRO A 312 24.73 3.23 46.86
CA PRO A 312 24.17 4.44 47.44
C PRO A 312 24.93 5.68 46.96
N THR A 313 24.20 6.61 46.36
CA THR A 313 24.73 7.91 45.94
C THR A 313 24.91 8.78 47.18
N THR A 314 26.16 9.09 47.51
CA THR A 314 26.52 10.03 48.59
C THR A 314 26.04 11.43 48.21
N ALA A 315 25.21 12.04 49.07
CA ALA A 315 24.77 13.42 48.91
C ALA A 315 25.96 14.39 49.10
N PRO A 316 26.10 15.43 48.25
CA PRO A 316 27.12 16.46 48.43
C PRO A 316 26.80 17.35 49.65
N ALA A 317 27.85 17.65 50.41
CA ALA A 317 27.79 18.52 51.59
C ALA A 317 27.37 19.95 51.22
N PRO A 318 26.62 20.67 52.08
CA PRO A 318 26.25 22.05 51.84
C PRO A 318 27.48 22.97 51.91
N ALA A 319 27.54 23.93 50.98
CA ALA A 319 28.58 24.94 50.92
C ALA A 319 28.51 25.89 52.14
N PRO A 320 29.67 26.39 52.62
CA PRO A 320 29.72 27.35 53.72
C PRO A 320 29.12 28.71 53.28
N ALA A 321 28.30 29.27 54.15
CA ALA A 321 27.72 30.60 53.98
C ALA A 321 28.82 31.68 54.06
N HIS A 322 28.78 32.61 53.11
CA HIS A 322 29.47 33.90 53.16
C HIS A 322 28.44 35.01 53.32
#